data_AF-A0A7S2UIH5-F1
#
_entry.id   AF-A0A7S2UIH5-F1
#
_cell.length_a   1.000
_cell.length_b   1.000
_cell.length_c   1.000
_cell.angle_alpha   90.00
_cell.angle_beta   90.00
_cell.angle_gamma   90.00
#
_symmetry.space_group_name_H-M   'P 1'
#
loop_
_entity.id
_entity.type
_entity.pdbx_description
1 polymer ?
#
loop_
_entity_poly.entity_id
_entity_poly.type
_entity_poly.pdbx_seq_one_letter_code
_entity_poly.pdbx_strand_id
1 'polypeptide(L)'
;EDRQVAKMAGSMVEKMERRAPLALSAIFKLMEMGRPNLESLESCMEREKKVQQNLIAMEDYQNWAKAAASASASGNKAEPFTAWKHKSVKEVSNDEVEQLL
;
A
#
# COMPACT_ATOMS: atom_id res chain seq x y z
N GLU A 1 27.66 -2.33 13.10
CA GLU A 1 26.45 -3.11 12.78
C GLU A 1 25.19 -2.29 13.02
N ASP A 2 24.93 -1.85 14.26
CA ASP A 2 23.73 -1.10 14.65
C ASP A 2 23.44 0.15 13.82
N ARG A 3 24.48 0.92 13.45
CA ARG A 3 24.32 2.12 12.61
C ARG A 3 23.83 1.81 11.20
N GLN A 4 24.21 0.65 10.64
CA GLN A 4 23.75 0.22 9.32
C GLN A 4 22.31 -0.30 9.39
N VAL A 5 21.98 -1.07 10.43
CA VAL A 5 20.62 -1.54 10.70
C VAL A 5 19.66 -0.37 10.90
N ALA A 6 20.04 0.63 11.70
CA ALA A 6 19.24 1.85 11.91
C ALA A 6 19.00 2.61 10.60
N LYS A 7 20.02 2.72 9.73
CA LYS A 7 19.88 3.36 8.41
C LYS A 7 18.92 2.60 7.50
N MET A 8 18.97 1.27 7.51
CA MET A 8 18.05 0.43 6.73
C MET A 8 16.60 0.58 7.22
N ALA A 9 16.40 0.51 8.53
CA ALA A 9 15.08 0.69 9.14
C ALA A 9 14.51 2.08 8.83
N GLY A 10 15.32 3.14 8.94
CA GLY A 10 14.91 4.50 8.58
C GLY A 10 14.46 4.62 7.12
N SER A 11 15.24 4.06 6.18
CA SER A 11 14.86 4.07 4.76
C SER A 11 13.59 3.28 4.47
N MET A 12 13.32 2.21 5.23
CA MET A 12 12.09 1.44 5.11
C MET A 12 10.89 2.25 5.59
N VAL A 13 11.00 2.91 6.75
CA VAL A 13 9.95 3.79 7.30
C VAL A 13 9.63 4.93 6.34
N GLU A 14 10.64 5.64 5.84
CA GLU A 14 10.46 6.73 4.87
C GLU A 14 9.72 6.27 3.60
N LYS A 15 9.99 5.04 3.14
CA LYS A 15 9.30 4.47 1.98
C LYS A 15 7.85 4.13 2.29
N MET A 16 7.57 3.62 3.49
CA MET A 16 6.20 3.31 3.94
C MET A 16 5.38 4.59 4.09
N GLU A 17 5.93 5.65 4.69
CA GLU A 17 5.25 6.95 4.87
C GLU A 17 4.85 7.62 3.54
N ARG A 18 5.45 7.21 2.41
CA ARG A 18 5.12 7.69 1.07
C ARG A 18 4.04 6.87 0.36
N ARG A 19 3.46 5.85 1.00
CA ARG A 19 2.42 4.99 0.41
C ARG A 19 1.05 5.31 0.99
N ALA A 20 0.01 4.94 0.23
CA ALA A 20 -1.37 5.00 0.71
C ALA A 20 -1.53 4.17 2.00
N PRO A 21 -2.00 4.76 3.11
CA PRO A 21 -2.16 4.02 4.37
C PRO A 21 -3.13 2.83 4.29
N LEU A 22 -4.20 2.96 3.49
CA LEU A 22 -5.15 1.87 3.26
C LEU A 22 -4.48 0.68 2.58
N ALA A 23 -3.66 0.93 1.56
CA ALA A 23 -2.93 -0.12 0.85
C ALA A 23 -1.92 -0.85 1.75
N LEU A 24 -1.19 -0.11 2.62
CA LEU A 24 -0.30 -0.72 3.61
C LEU A 24 -1.06 -1.64 4.58
N SER A 25 -2.23 -1.19 5.04
CA SER A 25 -3.07 -1.95 5.98
C SER A 25 -3.64 -3.21 5.32
N ALA A 26 -4.08 -3.11 4.05
CA ALA A 26 -4.55 -4.24 3.26
C ALA A 26 -3.46 -5.29 3.00
N ILE A 27 -2.23 -4.85 2.65
CA ILE A 27 -1.09 -5.75 2.46
C ILE A 27 -0.73 -6.46 3.78
N PHE A 28 -0.74 -5.73 4.90
CA PHE A 28 -0.51 -6.33 6.21
C PHE A 28 -1.54 -7.43 6.51
N LYS A 29 -2.83 -7.16 6.29
CA LYS A 29 -3.91 -8.14 6.47
C LYS A 29 -3.76 -9.36 5.57
N LEU A 30 -3.39 -9.17 4.29
CA LEU A 30 -3.11 -10.27 3.36
C LEU A 30 -1.99 -11.18 3.88
N MET A 31 -0.90 -10.60 4.41
CA MET A 31 0.19 -11.36 5.01
C MET A 31 -0.23 -12.13 6.26
N GLU A 32 -1.11 -11.56 7.09
CA GLU A 32 -1.67 -12.28 8.25
C GLU A 32 -2.56 -13.45 7.83
N MET A 33 -3.37 -13.26 6.80
CA MET A 33 -4.26 -14.30 6.27
C MET A 33 -3.52 -15.46 5.59
N GLY A 34 -2.40 -15.17 4.92
CA GLY A 34 -1.55 -16.18 4.28
C GLY A 34 -0.54 -16.85 5.21
N ARG A 35 -0.48 -16.45 6.49
CA ARG A 35 0.41 -17.08 7.49
C ARG A 35 0.09 -18.56 7.78
N PRO A 36 -1.17 -19.03 7.80
CA PRO A 36 -1.45 -20.45 8.02
C PRO A 36 -0.88 -21.32 6.89
N ASN A 37 -0.11 -22.36 7.25
CA ASN A 37 0.57 -23.27 6.31
C ASN A 37 -0.36 -24.16 5.46
N LEU A 38 -1.68 -23.91 5.49
CA LEU A 38 -2.69 -24.74 4.85
C LEU A 38 -3.21 -24.15 3.54
N GLU A 39 -2.83 -22.93 3.22
CA GLU A 39 -3.29 -22.27 2.00
C GLU A 39 -2.37 -22.60 0.81
N SER A 40 -2.98 -22.88 -0.35
CA SER A 40 -2.23 -23.06 -1.59
C SER A 40 -1.82 -21.72 -2.18
N LEU A 41 -0.79 -21.72 -3.02
CA LEU A 41 -0.34 -20.51 -3.72
C LEU A 41 -1.48 -19.90 -4.56
N GLU A 42 -2.29 -20.73 -5.21
CA GLU A 42 -3.41 -20.30 -6.04
C GLU A 42 -4.48 -19.54 -5.23
N SER A 43 -4.80 -20.03 -4.03
CA SER A 43 -5.76 -19.36 -3.14
C SER A 43 -5.22 -18.01 -2.66
N CYS A 44 -3.93 -17.95 -2.29
CA CYS A 44 -3.27 -16.68 -1.98
C CYS A 44 -3.34 -15.69 -3.15
N MET A 45 -3.01 -16.14 -4.37
CA MET A 45 -3.03 -15.29 -5.57
C MET A 45 -4.42 -14.77 -5.90
N GLU A 46 -5.48 -15.59 -5.78
CA GLU A 46 -6.84 -15.13 -6.07
C GLU A 46 -7.29 -14.07 -5.04
N ARG A 47 -6.95 -14.26 -3.76
CA ARG A 47 -7.22 -13.25 -2.72
C ARG A 47 -6.45 -11.96 -2.97
N GLU A 48 -5.15 -12.04 -3.29
CA GLU A 48 -4.32 -10.87 -3.59
C GLU A 48 -4.85 -10.11 -4.80
N LYS A 49 -5.24 -10.82 -5.85
CA LYS A 49 -5.83 -10.23 -7.06
C LYS A 49 -7.13 -9.48 -6.73
N LYS A 50 -8.02 -10.05 -5.93
CA LYS A 50 -9.26 -9.40 -5.51
C LYS A 50 -8.99 -8.09 -4.76
N VAL A 51 -8.09 -8.12 -3.78
CA VAL A 51 -7.68 -6.93 -3.02
C VAL A 51 -7.06 -5.87 -3.95
N GLN A 52 -6.18 -6.28 -4.87
CA GLN A 52 -5.57 -5.35 -5.84
C GLN A 52 -6.61 -4.69 -6.74
N GLN A 53 -7.58 -5.45 -7.27
CA GLN A 53 -8.68 -4.92 -8.07
C GLN A 53 -9.50 -3.90 -7.29
N ASN A 54 -9.82 -4.21 -6.04
CA ASN A 54 -10.57 -3.30 -5.16
C ASN A 54 -9.77 -2.02 -4.87
N LEU A 55 -8.47 -2.12 -4.55
CA LEU A 55 -7.59 -0.96 -4.34
C LEU A 55 -7.48 -0.07 -5.59
N ILE A 56 -7.40 -0.66 -6.79
CA ILE A 56 -7.35 0.07 -8.06
C ILE A 56 -8.65 0.88 -8.29
N ALA A 57 -9.78 0.35 -7.85
CA ALA A 57 -11.07 1.03 -7.95
C ALA A 57 -11.24 2.20 -6.96
N MET A 58 -10.41 2.27 -5.91
CA MET A 58 -10.50 3.30 -4.86
C MET A 58 -9.88 4.63 -5.28
N GLU A 59 -10.34 5.71 -4.63
CA GLU A 59 -9.92 7.08 -4.91
C GLU A 59 -8.42 7.31 -4.76
N ASP A 60 -7.77 6.67 -3.77
CA ASP A 60 -6.33 6.82 -3.53
C ASP A 60 -5.50 6.41 -4.75
N TYR A 61 -5.83 5.26 -5.34
CA TYR A 61 -5.14 4.79 -6.54
C TYR A 61 -5.41 5.71 -7.73
N GLN A 62 -6.66 6.12 -7.93
CA GLN A 62 -7.04 6.99 -9.03
C GLN A 62 -6.35 8.36 -8.95
N ASN A 63 -6.30 8.97 -7.76
CA ASN A 63 -5.67 10.26 -7.55
C ASN A 63 -4.15 10.16 -7.71
N TRP A 64 -3.53 9.12 -7.16
CA TRP A 64 -2.11 8.85 -7.37
C TRP A 64 -1.76 8.61 -8.85
N ALA A 65 -2.55 7.79 -9.55
CA ALA A 65 -2.33 7.48 -10.97
C ALA A 65 -2.43 8.74 -11.84
N LYS A 66 -3.41 9.61 -11.57
CA LYS A 66 -3.54 10.92 -12.25
C LYS A 66 -2.31 11.79 -12.01
N ALA A 67 -1.88 11.93 -10.75
CA ALA A 67 -0.69 12.72 -10.41
C ALA A 67 0.59 12.17 -11.06
N ALA A 68 0.75 10.83 -11.07
CA ALA A 68 1.88 10.16 -11.71
C ALA A 68 1.90 10.39 -13.23
N ALA A 69 0.75 10.30 -13.89
CA ALA A 69 0.63 10.58 -15.32
C ALA A 69 0.99 12.04 -15.66
N SER A 70 0.49 13.00 -14.85
CA SER A 70 0.82 14.42 -15.03
C SER A 70 2.31 14.71 -14.84
N ALA A 71 2.95 14.11 -13.84
CA ALA A 71 4.39 14.25 -13.63
C ALA A 71 5.18 13.73 -14.83
N SER A 72 4.82 12.54 -15.34
CA SER A 72 5.46 11.93 -16.52
C SER A 72 5.33 12.81 -17.77
N ALA A 73 4.18 13.45 -17.99
CA ALA A 73 3.97 14.32 -19.15
C ALA A 73 4.79 15.62 -19.08
N SER A 74 5.06 16.11 -17.86
CA SER A 74 5.81 17.35 -17.65
C SER A 74 7.34 17.20 -17.71
N GLY A 75 7.86 15.97 -17.81
CA GLY A 75 9.31 15.69 -17.74
C GLY A 75 9.93 15.98 -16.36
N ASN A 76 9.13 16.39 -15.38
CA ASN A 76 9.58 16.64 -14.03
C ASN A 76 9.68 15.33 -13.24
N LYS A 77 10.59 15.34 -12.26
CA LYS A 77 10.63 14.28 -11.25
C LYS A 77 9.31 14.30 -10.49
N ALA A 78 8.62 13.16 -10.44
CA ALA A 78 7.40 13.03 -9.66
C ALA A 78 7.72 13.25 -8.18
N GLU A 79 7.19 14.34 -7.62
CA GLU A 79 7.16 14.53 -6.16
C GLU A 79 6.35 13.39 -5.51
N PRO A 80 6.65 13.04 -4.25
CA PRO A 80 5.85 12.06 -3.52
C PRO A 80 4.38 12.49 -3.49
N PHE A 81 3.49 11.58 -3.85
CA PHE A 81 2.06 11.84 -3.72
C PHE A 81 1.68 11.86 -2.23
N THR A 82 1.02 12.93 -1.80
CA THR A 82 0.65 13.17 -0.39
C THR A 82 -0.86 13.30 -0.18
N ALA A 83 -1.65 13.39 -1.25
CA ALA A 83 -3.10 13.57 -1.19
C ALA A 83 -3.84 12.23 -1.03
N TRP A 84 -3.37 11.40 -0.10
CA TRP A 84 -4.05 10.18 0.32
C TRP A 84 -5.30 10.53 1.16
N LYS A 85 -6.34 9.70 1.08
CA LYS A 85 -7.57 9.80 1.89
C LYS A 85 -7.24 9.84 3.38
N HIS A 86 -6.35 8.95 3.80
CA HIS A 86 -5.86 8.82 5.17
C HIS A 86 -4.45 9.39 5.29
N LYS A 87 -4.14 10.10 6.37
CA LYS A 87 -2.80 10.65 6.62
C LYS A 87 -1.87 9.64 7.30
N SER A 88 -2.43 8.64 7.97
CA SER A 88 -1.66 7.60 8.65
C SER A 88 -2.43 6.28 8.73
N VAL A 89 -1.72 5.18 8.98
CA VAL A 89 -2.34 3.85 9.18
C VAL A 89 -3.26 3.79 10.40
N LYS A 90 -3.13 4.72 11.34
CA LYS A 90 -4.00 4.81 12.53
C LYS A 90 -5.40 5.33 12.21
N GLU A 91 -5.56 6.01 11.08
CA GLU A 91 -6.84 6.56 10.62
C GLU A 91 -7.63 5.55 9.79
N VAL A 92 -6.97 4.49 9.31
CA VAL A 92 -7.60 3.42 8.54
C VAL A 92 -8.40 2.52 9.48
N SER A 93 -9.70 2.39 9.22
CA SER A 93 -10.55 1.48 9.99
C SER A 93 -10.39 0.03 9.54
N ASN A 94 -10.65 -0.93 10.45
CA ASN A 94 -10.68 -2.34 10.09
C ASN A 94 -11.77 -2.64 9.05
N ASP A 95 -12.93 -1.99 9.14
CA ASP A 95 -14.04 -2.18 8.20
C ASP A 95 -13.65 -1.81 6.77
N GLU A 96 -12.88 -0.71 6.59
CA GLU A 96 -12.34 -0.34 5.27
C GLU A 96 -11.39 -1.40 4.71
N VAL A 97 -10.62 -2.07 5.56
CA VAL A 97 -9.71 -3.14 5.13
C VAL A 97 -10.50 -4.41 4.78
N GLU A 98 -11.48 -4.79 5.59
CA GLU A 98 -12.33 -5.97 5.37
C GLU A 98 -13.19 -5.82 4.10
N GLN A 99 -13.61 -4.60 3.73
CA GLN A 99 -14.31 -4.33 2.47
C GLN A 99 -13.45 -4.61 1.22
N LEU A 100 -12.12 -4.67 1.35
CA LEU A 100 -11.21 -4.97 0.24
C LEU A 100 -11.04 -6.48 0.02
N LEU A 101 -11.34 -7.32 1.03
CA LEU A 101 -11.13 -8.78 1.01
C LEU A 101 -12.24 -9.52 0.28
#